data_AF-A0A5C6VLN8-F1
#
_entry.id   AF-A0A5C6VLN8-F1
#
_cell.length_a   1.000
_cell.length_b   1.000
_cell.length_c   1.000
_cell.angle_alpha   90.00
_cell.angle_beta   90.00
_cell.angle_gamma   90.00
#
_symmetry.space_group_name_H-M   'P 1'
#
loop_
_entity.id
_entity.type
_entity.pdbx_description
1 polymer ?
#
loop_
_entity_poly.entity_id
_entity_poly.type
_entity_poly.pdbx_seq_one_letter_code
_entity_poly.pdbx_strand_id
1 'polypeptide(L)'
;MGKIATDRPTGGVIGFVMSVLAALGIVIVACVQGVGIVYFADMPTAYDPLLPAIALDVVCGMLQALLFRQLLPLRYREPRAWSLLWLGLACTFVPLCGALVVLASCIWAALSPASRADDEMGDVPAPEFVTYLMSRVSHGGGARLQARLVNTKVAAADRLSALVAIQNMPTRTTGTLLRDLLADPVEDVRLIAYGTLDQAENDVMQRIFHTARTLESAESDGDRRALNRQLAELYFELIYQNLVQGVVYRHTLEQADRYARAALEIDDSDAALWMIRGRLALSNGNADEAARYMDRAQSLGFPRERLVPWLAEVEYLRGDYARVSELLASLGNAATLPMLKPVARYWST
;
A
#
# COMPACT_ATOMS: atom_id res chain seq x y z
N MET A 1 6.83 28.94 13.10
CA MET A 1 7.58 29.75 14.09
C MET A 1 7.32 29.13 15.47
N GLY A 2 8.11 28.12 15.86
CA GLY A 2 7.96 27.39 17.12
C GLY A 2 9.35 27.15 17.69
N LYS A 3 9.59 27.65 18.90
CA LYS A 3 10.88 27.60 19.60
C LYS A 3 11.30 26.15 19.82
N ILE A 4 12.44 25.76 19.26
CA ILE A 4 13.18 24.56 19.66
C ILE A 4 13.70 24.84 21.08
N ALA A 5 13.00 24.31 22.08
CA ALA A 5 13.47 24.29 23.45
C ALA A 5 14.58 23.24 23.54
N THR A 6 15.81 23.70 23.31
CA THR A 6 17.01 22.99 23.75
C THR A 6 16.95 22.89 25.27
N ASP A 7 16.65 21.71 25.78
CA ASP A 7 16.71 21.39 27.20
C ASP A 7 18.19 21.43 27.63
N ARG A 8 18.67 22.65 27.92
CA ARG A 8 19.93 22.86 28.62
C ARG A 8 19.72 22.46 30.08
N PRO A 9 20.71 21.83 30.74
CA PRO A 9 20.59 21.41 32.13
C PRO A 9 20.64 22.64 33.05
N THR A 10 19.54 23.37 33.16
CA THR A 10 19.33 24.40 34.18
C THR A 10 19.00 23.70 35.49
N GLY A 11 20.00 23.08 36.09
CA GLY A 11 19.88 22.38 37.38
C GLY A 11 21.20 21.88 37.96
N GLY A 12 22.33 22.11 37.29
CA GLY A 12 23.61 21.47 37.62
C GLY A 12 24.13 21.75 39.03
N VAL A 13 23.92 22.93 39.60
CA VAL A 13 24.47 23.28 40.93
C VAL A 13 23.51 22.87 42.06
N ILE A 14 22.21 23.17 41.94
CA ILE A 14 21.21 22.84 42.98
C ILE A 14 20.98 21.33 43.07
N GLY A 15 20.90 20.65 41.92
CA GLY A 15 20.78 19.19 41.88
C GLY A 15 22.02 18.49 42.43
N PHE A 16 23.22 19.03 42.15
CA PHE A 16 24.47 18.50 42.70
C PHE A 16 24.54 18.70 44.23
N VAL A 17 24.23 19.88 44.74
CA VAL A 17 24.21 20.15 46.20
C VAL A 17 23.18 19.27 46.92
N MET A 18 21.98 19.09 46.36
CA MET A 18 20.99 18.16 46.92
C MET A 18 21.47 16.70 46.90
N SER A 19 22.16 16.26 45.85
CA SER A 19 22.69 14.90 45.77
C SER A 19 23.80 14.64 46.79
N VAL A 20 24.66 15.64 47.05
CA VAL A 20 25.73 15.58 48.07
C VAL A 20 25.13 15.55 49.48
N LEU A 21 24.11 16.38 49.76
CA LEU A 21 23.41 16.37 51.05
C LEU A 21 22.69 15.04 51.30
N ALA A 22 22.05 14.47 50.27
CA ALA A 22 21.40 13.17 50.38
C ALA A 22 22.40 12.03 50.62
N ALA A 23 23.57 12.06 49.95
CA ALA A 23 24.65 11.10 50.18
C ALA A 23 25.20 11.18 51.60
N LEU A 24 25.39 12.40 52.13
CA LEU A 24 25.85 12.62 53.50
C LEU A 24 24.81 12.14 54.53
N GLY A 25 23.52 12.35 54.25
CA GLY A 25 22.42 11.83 55.05
C GLY A 25 22.37 10.30 55.12
N ILE A 26 22.65 9.61 54.01
CA ILE A 26 22.71 8.13 53.97
C ILE A 26 23.82 7.60 54.89
N VAL A 27 25.00 8.24 54.87
CA VAL A 27 26.13 7.86 55.74
C VAL A 27 25.79 8.07 57.21
N ILE A 28 25.14 9.18 57.55
CA ILE A 28 24.71 9.45 58.94
C ILE A 28 23.71 8.40 59.41
N VAL A 29 22.69 8.06 58.61
CA VAL A 29 21.70 7.05 58.98
C VAL A 29 22.33 5.66 59.11
N ALA A 30 23.29 5.31 58.26
CA ALA A 30 24.05 4.06 58.38
C ALA A 30 24.90 3.99 59.66
N CYS A 31 25.53 5.11 60.06
CA CYS A 31 26.25 5.20 61.33
C CYS A 31 25.31 5.06 62.53
N VAL A 32 24.12 5.69 62.49
CA VAL A 32 23.11 5.57 63.55
C VAL A 32 22.58 4.13 63.65
N GLN A 33 22.37 3.45 62.52
CA GLN A 33 21.98 2.04 62.47
C GLN A 33 23.06 1.14 63.09
N GLY A 34 24.34 1.38 62.76
CA GLY A 34 25.48 0.66 63.35
C GLY A 34 25.64 0.88 64.85
N VAL A 35 25.55 2.14 65.32
CA VAL A 35 25.60 2.48 66.75
C VAL A 35 24.41 1.89 67.49
N GLY A 36 23.21 1.91 66.89
CA GLY A 36 22.01 1.29 67.46
C GLY A 36 22.18 -0.21 67.66
N ILE A 37 22.71 -0.93 66.67
CA ILE A 37 22.97 -2.38 66.77
C ILE A 37 23.98 -2.69 67.88
N VAL A 38 25.07 -1.93 67.99
CA VAL A 38 26.08 -2.12 69.06
C VAL A 38 25.51 -1.76 70.44
N TYR A 39 24.76 -0.66 70.54
CA TYR A 39 24.15 -0.21 71.78
C TYR A 39 23.10 -1.20 72.34
N PHE A 40 22.28 -1.79 71.47
CA PHE A 40 21.33 -2.84 71.87
C PHE A 40 21.99 -4.21 72.09
N ALA A 41 23.21 -4.44 71.57
CA ALA A 41 24.00 -5.64 71.85
C ALA A 41 24.73 -5.58 73.21
N ASP A 42 25.17 -4.40 73.63
CA ASP A 42 25.93 -4.20 74.88
C ASP A 42 25.05 -3.92 76.12
N MET A 43 23.75 -3.64 75.96
CA MET A 43 22.84 -3.33 77.06
C MET A 43 22.21 -4.59 77.69
N PRO A 44 22.44 -4.87 78.99
CA PRO A 44 21.77 -5.97 79.69
C PRO A 44 20.37 -5.54 80.12
N THR A 45 19.36 -5.73 79.26
CA THR A 45 17.95 -5.41 79.57
C THR A 45 17.13 -6.65 79.93
N ALA A 46 16.17 -6.50 80.84
CA ALA A 46 15.26 -7.55 81.30
C ALA A 46 14.12 -7.89 80.30
N TYR A 47 14.09 -7.23 79.14
CA TYR A 47 13.14 -7.46 78.04
C TYR A 47 13.92 -7.90 76.81
N ASP A 48 13.30 -8.72 75.95
CA ASP A 48 13.90 -9.22 74.70
C ASP A 48 14.41 -8.05 73.83
N PRO A 49 15.74 -7.88 73.70
CA PRO A 49 16.35 -6.73 73.04
C PRO A 49 16.16 -6.73 71.51
N LEU A 50 15.60 -7.82 70.96
CA LEU A 50 15.44 -8.05 69.53
C LEU A 50 14.33 -7.17 68.91
N LEU A 51 13.20 -7.00 69.59
CA LEU A 51 12.08 -6.20 69.09
C LEU A 51 12.42 -4.71 68.87
N PRO A 52 13.03 -3.99 69.84
CA PRO A 52 13.41 -2.60 69.62
C PRO A 52 14.52 -2.43 68.59
N ALA A 53 15.45 -3.39 68.50
CA ALA A 53 16.50 -3.39 67.49
C ALA A 53 15.94 -3.54 66.07
N ILE A 54 15.00 -4.47 65.86
CA ILE A 54 14.33 -4.67 64.56
C ILE A 54 13.49 -3.44 64.20
N ALA A 55 12.78 -2.85 65.16
CA ALA A 55 11.98 -1.65 64.92
C ALA A 55 12.85 -0.45 64.48
N LEU A 56 14.00 -0.25 65.14
CA LEU A 56 14.97 0.79 64.76
C LEU A 56 15.53 0.54 63.35
N ASP A 57 15.84 -0.71 63.04
CA ASP A 57 16.42 -1.12 61.77
C ASP A 57 15.46 -0.91 60.57
N VAL A 58 14.17 -1.22 60.76
CA VAL A 58 13.12 -0.96 59.78
C VAL A 58 12.96 0.55 59.52
N VAL A 59 12.97 1.37 60.58
CA VAL A 59 12.87 2.83 60.46
C VAL A 59 14.08 3.41 59.73
N CYS A 60 15.29 2.97 60.09
CA CYS A 60 16.53 3.38 59.42
C CYS A 60 16.57 2.97 57.95
N GLY A 61 16.18 1.74 57.62
CA GLY A 61 16.13 1.24 56.24
C GLY A 61 15.12 1.98 55.36
N MET A 62 13.96 2.34 55.92
CA MET A 62 12.94 3.11 55.21
C MET A 62 13.36 4.57 54.97
N LEU A 63 14.08 5.18 55.92
CA LEU A 63 14.69 6.51 55.75
C LEU A 63 15.80 6.49 54.68
N GLN A 64 16.65 5.46 54.66
CA GLN A 64 17.66 5.29 53.61
C GLN A 64 17.01 5.12 52.22
N ALA A 65 15.95 4.33 52.10
CA ALA A 65 15.21 4.15 50.84
C ALA A 65 14.64 5.48 50.29
N LEU A 66 14.12 6.34 51.17
CA LEU A 66 13.64 7.68 50.82
C LEU A 66 14.78 8.59 50.32
N LEU A 67 15.95 8.55 50.96
CA LEU A 67 17.11 9.34 50.57
C LEU A 67 17.71 8.87 49.22
N PHE A 68 17.84 7.57 49.03
CA PHE A 68 18.31 7.00 47.76
C PHE A 68 17.39 7.31 46.59
N ARG A 69 16.08 7.38 46.83
CA ARG A 69 15.12 7.81 45.81
C ARG A 69 15.35 9.25 45.35
N GLN A 70 15.87 10.12 46.21
CA GLN A 70 16.23 11.49 45.81
C GLN A 70 17.48 11.51 44.91
N LEU A 71 18.43 10.58 45.13
CA LEU A 71 19.60 10.40 44.26
C LEU A 71 19.28 9.74 42.91
N LEU A 72 18.21 8.94 42.82
CA LEU A 72 17.82 8.29 41.56
C LEU A 72 17.33 9.32 40.51
N PRO A 73 17.78 9.21 39.23
CA PRO A 73 17.33 10.06 38.14
C PRO A 73 15.81 9.97 37.97
N LEU A 74 15.15 11.08 37.62
CA LEU A 74 13.69 11.16 37.43
C LEU A 74 13.14 10.04 36.52
N ARG A 75 13.94 9.55 35.57
CA ARG A 75 13.64 8.48 34.61
C ARG A 75 13.49 7.08 35.23
N TYR A 76 14.02 6.84 36.44
CA TYR A 76 13.95 5.54 37.14
C TYR A 76 12.98 5.55 38.34
N ARG A 77 12.19 6.63 38.52
CA ARG A 77 11.30 6.80 39.68
C ARG A 77 9.93 6.12 39.56
N GLU A 78 9.71 5.37 38.48
CA GLU A 78 8.45 4.68 38.19
C GLU A 78 8.68 3.17 38.02
N PRO A 79 7.87 2.28 38.63
CA PRO A 79 6.72 2.52 39.51
C PRO A 79 7.12 2.89 40.95
N ARG A 80 6.36 3.81 41.56
CA ARG A 80 6.70 4.48 42.83
C ARG A 80 6.74 3.58 44.07
N ALA A 81 5.86 2.58 44.13
CA ALA A 81 5.71 1.73 45.32
C ALA A 81 6.75 0.59 45.32
N TRP A 82 6.94 -0.05 44.17
CA TRP A 82 7.87 -1.17 44.02
C TRP A 82 9.33 -0.74 44.20
N SER A 83 9.72 0.41 43.65
CA SER A 83 11.08 0.93 43.83
C SER A 83 11.42 1.21 45.30
N LEU A 84 10.48 1.80 46.05
CA LEU A 84 10.66 2.04 47.50
C LEU A 84 10.70 0.75 48.30
N LEU A 85 9.83 -0.22 47.97
CA LEU A 85 9.75 -1.50 48.66
C LEU A 85 11.04 -2.31 48.49
N TRP A 86 11.57 -2.40 47.26
CA TRP A 86 12.82 -3.12 47.00
C TRP A 86 14.02 -2.47 47.66
N LEU A 87 14.13 -1.13 47.64
CA LEU A 87 15.20 -0.43 48.34
C LEU A 87 15.11 -0.56 49.86
N GLY A 88 13.90 -0.45 50.42
CA GLY A 88 13.66 -0.61 51.85
C GLY A 88 14.05 -2.00 52.33
N LEU A 89 13.61 -3.04 51.62
CA LEU A 89 13.97 -4.44 51.92
C LEU A 89 15.48 -4.66 51.86
N ALA A 90 16.17 -4.15 50.84
CA ALA A 90 17.61 -4.31 50.70
C ALA A 90 18.40 -3.66 51.85
N CYS A 91 17.95 -2.49 52.34
CA CYS A 91 18.59 -1.77 53.43
C CYS A 91 18.28 -2.34 54.82
N THR A 92 17.11 -2.95 55.01
CA THR A 92 16.72 -3.57 56.29
C THR A 92 17.27 -5.00 56.45
N PHE A 93 17.34 -5.82 55.39
CA PHE A 93 17.81 -7.20 55.54
C PHE A 93 19.33 -7.35 55.68
N VAL A 94 20.10 -6.36 55.21
CA VAL A 94 21.56 -6.36 55.30
C VAL A 94 22.03 -5.01 55.86
N PRO A 95 22.03 -4.85 57.20
CA PRO A 95 22.50 -3.63 57.85
C PRO A 95 23.93 -3.29 57.41
N LEU A 96 24.21 -1.99 57.19
CA LEU A 96 25.45 -1.43 56.62
C LEU A 96 25.78 -1.83 55.16
N CYS A 97 25.80 -3.12 54.82
CA CYS A 97 26.25 -3.54 53.48
C CYS A 97 25.20 -3.26 52.40
N GLY A 98 23.90 -3.30 52.75
CA GLY A 98 22.80 -2.99 51.83
C GLY A 98 22.90 -1.59 51.25
N ALA A 99 23.24 -0.59 52.07
CA ALA A 99 23.41 0.79 51.62
C ALA A 99 24.56 0.95 50.60
N LEU A 100 25.68 0.24 50.79
CA LEU A 100 26.81 0.26 49.86
C LEU A 100 26.47 -0.38 48.50
N VAL A 101 25.74 -1.49 48.51
CA VAL A 101 25.29 -2.18 47.28
C VAL A 101 24.32 -1.32 46.49
N VAL A 102 23.39 -0.65 47.17
CA VAL A 102 22.43 0.28 46.54
C VAL A 102 23.15 1.51 45.97
N LEU A 103 24.14 2.07 46.68
CA LEU A 103 24.99 3.15 46.16
C LEU A 103 25.71 2.75 44.85
N ALA A 104 26.36 1.59 44.85
CA ALA A 104 27.08 1.10 43.67
C ALA A 104 26.13 0.88 42.48
N SER A 105 24.94 0.34 42.73
CA SER A 105 23.91 0.12 41.71
C SER A 105 23.39 1.42 41.12
N CYS A 106 23.17 2.46 41.94
CA CYS A 106 22.79 3.79 41.49
C CYS A 106 23.88 4.46 40.63
N ILE A 107 25.15 4.32 41.02
CA ILE A 107 26.29 4.84 40.24
C ILE A 107 26.36 4.13 38.88
N TRP A 108 26.19 2.81 38.86
CA TRP A 108 26.17 2.03 37.62
C TRP A 108 25.03 2.45 36.68
N ALA A 109 23.82 2.63 37.22
CA ALA A 109 22.65 3.08 36.46
C ALA A 109 22.78 4.53 35.93
N ALA A 110 23.54 5.38 36.63
CA ALA A 110 23.85 6.74 36.17
C ALA A 110 24.92 6.77 35.07
N LEU A 111 25.92 5.88 35.14
CA LEU A 111 26.98 5.76 34.14
C LEU A 111 26.55 5.01 32.87
N SER A 112 25.52 4.17 32.97
CA SER A 112 24.97 3.39 31.85
C SER A 112 23.47 3.64 31.66
N PRO A 113 23.07 4.79 31.10
CA PRO A 113 21.66 5.04 30.77
C PRO A 113 21.23 4.06 29.68
N ALA A 114 20.33 3.12 30.00
CA ALA A 114 19.78 2.21 29.02
C ALA A 114 18.90 3.00 28.03
N SER A 115 19.25 2.97 26.73
CA SER A 115 18.35 3.44 25.66
C SER A 115 17.16 2.50 25.57
N ARG A 116 15.95 3.04 25.75
CA ARG A 116 14.70 2.33 25.40
C ARG A 116 14.37 2.62 23.94
N ALA A 117 13.89 1.59 23.23
CA ALA A 117 13.47 1.66 21.84
C ALA A 117 12.39 2.71 21.54
N ASP A 118 11.67 3.20 22.56
CA ASP A 118 10.65 4.24 22.42
C ASP A 118 11.21 5.66 22.24
N ASP A 119 12.47 5.92 22.63
CA ASP A 119 13.11 7.24 22.48
C ASP A 119 13.53 7.53 21.01
N GLU A 120 13.47 6.53 20.12
CA GLU A 120 13.78 6.67 18.68
C GLU A 120 12.55 6.98 17.81
N MET A 121 11.33 6.96 18.38
CA MET A 121 10.12 7.32 17.63
C MET A 121 9.85 8.83 17.75
N GLY A 122 10.40 9.58 16.80
CA GLY A 122 10.03 10.99 16.61
C GLY A 122 8.55 11.11 16.22
N ASP A 123 7.82 11.99 16.90
CA ASP A 123 6.44 12.35 16.55
C ASP A 123 6.46 13.06 15.18
N VAL A 124 6.09 12.32 14.13
CA VAL A 124 5.97 12.87 12.78
C VAL A 124 4.59 13.52 12.69
N PRO A 125 4.50 14.84 12.45
CA PRO A 125 3.20 15.49 12.31
C PRO A 125 2.41 14.82 11.18
N ALA A 126 1.11 14.63 11.41
CA ALA A 126 0.22 14.04 10.41
C ALA A 126 0.35 14.82 9.09
N PRO A 127 0.71 14.15 7.97
CA PRO A 127 0.93 14.85 6.72
C PRO A 127 -0.37 15.48 6.22
N GLU A 128 -0.35 16.78 5.91
CA GLU A 128 -1.46 17.44 5.25
C GLU A 128 -1.59 16.93 3.81
N PHE A 129 -2.81 16.55 3.42
CA PHE A 129 -3.11 16.03 2.10
C PHE A 129 -3.02 17.15 1.06
N VAL A 130 -2.03 17.06 0.17
CA VAL A 130 -1.82 18.03 -0.92
C VAL A 130 -2.43 17.51 -2.22
N THR A 131 -3.61 18.02 -2.59
CA THR A 131 -4.41 17.55 -3.74
C THR A 131 -3.75 17.79 -5.11
N TYR A 132 -2.82 18.75 -5.24
CA TYR A 132 -2.25 19.12 -6.53
C TYR A 132 -1.05 18.26 -6.98
N LEU A 133 -0.51 17.39 -6.11
CA LEU A 133 0.52 16.41 -6.50
C LEU A 133 -0.07 15.14 -7.13
N MET A 134 -1.36 15.13 -7.47
CA MET A 134 -2.04 14.05 -8.20
C MET A 134 -1.62 14.00 -9.68
N SER A 135 -0.33 14.07 -9.98
CA SER A 135 0.21 13.71 -11.28
C SER A 135 1.48 12.88 -11.05
N ARG A 136 1.45 11.66 -11.59
CA ARG A 136 2.53 10.66 -11.58
C ARG A 136 2.69 9.88 -10.26
N VAL A 137 1.78 8.94 -10.01
CA VAL A 137 1.96 7.49 -10.21
C VAL A 137 0.62 6.81 -9.83
N SER A 138 -0.32 6.71 -10.78
CA SER A 138 -1.61 6.05 -10.56
C SER A 138 -1.54 4.56 -10.90
N HIS A 139 -0.73 3.81 -10.17
CA HIS A 139 -0.83 2.35 -10.17
C HIS A 139 -1.72 1.95 -8.97
N GLY A 140 -3.04 2.15 -9.10
CA GLY A 140 -4.02 1.69 -8.10
C GLY A 140 -5.22 2.61 -7.83
N GLY A 141 -5.20 3.86 -8.31
CA GLY A 141 -6.34 4.78 -8.16
C GLY A 141 -7.59 4.29 -8.88
N GLY A 142 -7.43 3.87 -10.15
CA GLY A 142 -8.52 3.29 -10.94
C GLY A 142 -9.12 2.04 -10.28
N ALA A 143 -8.29 1.07 -9.87
CA ALA A 143 -8.76 -0.16 -9.24
C ALA A 143 -9.54 0.08 -7.93
N ARG A 144 -9.12 1.07 -7.12
CA ARG A 144 -9.85 1.45 -5.89
C ARG A 144 -11.19 2.12 -6.20
N LEU A 145 -11.24 2.99 -7.21
CA LEU A 145 -12.48 3.63 -7.66
C LEU A 145 -13.44 2.58 -8.24
N GLN A 146 -12.94 1.65 -9.05
CA GLN A 146 -13.70 0.51 -9.58
C GLN A 146 -14.25 -0.37 -8.44
N ALA A 147 -13.42 -0.74 -7.47
CA ALA A 147 -13.84 -1.54 -6.31
C ALA A 147 -14.92 -0.83 -5.48
N ARG A 148 -14.85 0.51 -5.37
CA ARG A 148 -15.88 1.31 -4.69
C ARG A 148 -17.20 1.33 -5.44
N LEU A 149 -17.16 1.40 -6.78
CA LEU A 149 -18.35 1.37 -7.61
C LEU A 149 -19.07 0.02 -7.55
N VAL A 150 -18.31 -1.08 -7.62
CA VAL A 150 -18.87 -2.45 -7.54
C VAL A 150 -19.43 -2.76 -6.15
N ASN A 151 -18.88 -2.14 -5.09
CA ASN A 151 -19.34 -2.38 -3.74
C ASN A 151 -20.63 -1.62 -3.41
N THR A 152 -21.76 -2.30 -3.54
CA THR A 152 -23.10 -1.79 -3.21
C THR A 152 -23.30 -1.45 -1.74
N LYS A 153 -22.39 -1.86 -0.84
CA LYS A 153 -22.44 -1.50 0.59
C LYS A 153 -21.91 -0.09 0.87
N VAL A 154 -21.25 0.55 -0.10
CA VAL A 154 -20.75 1.93 0.03
C VAL A 154 -21.90 2.91 -0.18
N ALA A 155 -21.90 4.03 0.57
CA ALA A 155 -22.91 5.07 0.43
C ALA A 155 -23.01 5.59 -1.02
N ALA A 156 -24.23 5.84 -1.49
CA ALA A 156 -24.50 6.24 -2.88
C ALA A 156 -23.72 7.50 -3.31
N ALA A 157 -23.54 8.49 -2.41
CA ALA A 157 -22.79 9.71 -2.68
C ALA A 157 -21.30 9.46 -2.99
N ASP A 158 -20.67 8.55 -2.25
CA ASP A 158 -19.26 8.17 -2.45
C ASP A 158 -19.07 7.37 -3.74
N ARG A 159 -20.07 6.55 -4.10
CA ARG A 159 -20.11 5.82 -5.37
C ARG A 159 -20.28 6.77 -6.55
N LEU A 160 -21.18 7.74 -6.45
CA LEU A 160 -21.40 8.75 -7.49
C LEU A 160 -20.14 9.60 -7.72
N SER A 161 -19.46 9.99 -6.65
CA SER A 161 -18.18 10.71 -6.73
C SER A 161 -17.09 9.86 -7.43
N ALA A 162 -17.05 8.55 -7.16
CA ALA A 162 -16.15 7.64 -7.87
C ALA A 162 -16.52 7.47 -9.35
N LEU A 163 -17.81 7.51 -9.68
CA LEU A 163 -18.31 7.41 -11.05
C LEU A 163 -17.89 8.63 -11.87
N VAL A 164 -18.08 9.83 -11.33
CA VAL A 164 -17.64 11.08 -11.97
C VAL A 164 -16.12 11.09 -12.21
N ALA A 165 -15.34 10.59 -11.25
CA ALA A 165 -13.89 10.46 -11.42
C ALA A 165 -13.49 9.47 -12.52
N ILE A 166 -14.34 8.48 -12.82
CA ILE A 166 -14.12 7.45 -13.85
C ILE A 166 -14.53 7.91 -15.25
N GLN A 167 -15.42 8.91 -15.40
CA GLN A 167 -15.84 9.41 -16.71
C GLN A 167 -14.68 9.88 -17.59
N ASN A 168 -13.63 10.43 -16.99
CA ASN A 168 -12.44 10.91 -17.71
C ASN A 168 -11.44 9.78 -18.01
N MET A 169 -11.70 8.54 -17.59
CA MET A 169 -10.83 7.41 -17.89
C MET A 169 -11.17 6.81 -19.25
N PRO A 170 -10.16 6.26 -19.98
CA PRO A 170 -10.40 5.64 -21.27
C PRO A 170 -11.40 4.47 -21.18
N THR A 171 -12.44 4.51 -22.01
CA THR A 171 -13.52 3.50 -22.05
C THR A 171 -13.01 2.08 -22.32
N ARG A 172 -11.84 1.92 -22.98
CA ARG A 172 -11.16 0.62 -23.11
C ARG A 172 -10.89 -0.10 -21.77
N THR A 173 -10.85 0.63 -20.66
CA THR A 173 -10.62 0.08 -19.31
C THR A 173 -11.87 0.08 -18.42
N THR A 174 -12.87 0.89 -18.76
CA THR A 174 -14.05 1.15 -17.92
C THR A 174 -15.35 0.72 -18.59
N GLY A 175 -15.35 0.36 -19.88
CA GLY A 175 -16.55 0.02 -20.66
C GLY A 175 -17.35 -1.14 -20.06
N THR A 176 -16.69 -2.25 -19.72
CA THR A 176 -17.36 -3.39 -19.06
C THR A 176 -17.93 -2.99 -17.69
N LEU A 177 -17.19 -2.21 -16.91
CA LEU A 177 -17.68 -1.73 -15.61
C LEU A 177 -18.90 -0.81 -15.78
N LEU A 178 -18.86 0.14 -16.71
CA LEU A 178 -19.98 1.05 -17.00
C LEU A 178 -21.21 0.26 -17.45
N ARG A 179 -21.01 -0.82 -18.21
CA ARG A 179 -22.08 -1.75 -18.59
C ARG A 179 -22.67 -2.48 -17.39
N ASP A 180 -21.84 -2.98 -16.48
CA ASP A 180 -22.32 -3.63 -15.25
C ASP A 180 -23.14 -2.66 -14.38
N LEU A 181 -22.76 -1.38 -14.36
CA LEU A 181 -23.48 -0.31 -13.65
C LEU A 181 -24.84 0.05 -14.26
N LEU A 182 -25.16 -0.43 -15.47
CA LEU A 182 -26.51 -0.25 -16.04
C LEU A 182 -27.57 -1.04 -15.26
N ALA A 183 -27.16 -2.07 -14.52
CA ALA A 183 -28.04 -2.85 -13.64
C ALA A 183 -28.00 -2.36 -12.18
N ASP A 184 -27.39 -1.21 -11.90
CA ASP A 184 -27.23 -0.73 -10.52
C ASP A 184 -28.57 -0.41 -9.84
N PRO A 185 -28.73 -0.69 -8.53
CA PRO A 185 -29.92 -0.31 -7.78
C PRO A 185 -30.12 1.20 -7.66
N VAL A 186 -29.06 2.00 -7.78
CA VAL A 186 -29.13 3.48 -7.69
C VAL A 186 -29.37 4.07 -9.07
N GLU A 187 -30.50 4.78 -9.26
CA GLU A 187 -30.87 5.40 -10.54
C GLU A 187 -29.79 6.35 -11.07
N ASP A 188 -29.29 7.26 -10.23
CA ASP A 188 -28.31 8.27 -10.67
C ASP A 188 -27.02 7.63 -11.20
N VAL A 189 -26.58 6.52 -10.59
CA VAL A 189 -25.41 5.75 -11.03
C VAL A 189 -25.67 5.15 -12.40
N ARG A 190 -26.84 4.54 -12.60
CA ARG A 190 -27.25 3.96 -13.88
C ARG A 190 -27.37 5.03 -14.98
N LEU A 191 -27.99 6.17 -14.69
CA LEU A 191 -28.19 7.25 -15.66
C LEU A 191 -26.87 7.86 -16.12
N ILE A 192 -25.95 8.10 -15.18
CA ILE A 192 -24.61 8.60 -15.51
C ILE A 192 -23.82 7.56 -16.33
N ALA A 193 -23.89 6.28 -15.97
CA ALA A 193 -23.24 5.23 -16.73
C ALA A 193 -23.78 5.13 -18.17
N TYR A 194 -25.11 5.22 -18.33
CA TYR A 194 -25.77 5.26 -19.64
C TYR A 194 -25.29 6.45 -20.47
N GLY A 195 -25.37 7.67 -19.92
CA GLY A 195 -24.95 8.88 -20.64
C GLY A 195 -23.47 8.84 -21.04
N THR A 196 -22.61 8.28 -20.19
CA THR A 196 -21.17 8.14 -20.48
C THR A 196 -20.92 7.15 -21.62
N LEU A 197 -21.61 6.01 -21.62
CA LEU A 197 -21.50 5.00 -22.69
C LEU A 197 -22.07 5.52 -24.02
N ASP A 198 -23.25 6.14 -23.98
CA ASP A 198 -23.90 6.71 -25.16
C ASP A 198 -23.05 7.82 -25.79
N GLN A 199 -22.45 8.69 -24.97
CA GLN A 199 -21.53 9.71 -25.47
C GLN A 199 -20.31 9.10 -26.16
N ALA A 200 -19.72 8.04 -25.59
CA ALA A 200 -18.58 7.36 -26.19
C ALA A 200 -18.94 6.64 -27.49
N GLU A 201 -20.10 6.00 -27.57
CA GLU A 201 -20.62 5.38 -28.79
C GLU A 201 -20.87 6.42 -29.87
N ASN A 202 -21.55 7.52 -29.54
CA ASN A 202 -21.87 8.59 -30.47
C ASN A 202 -20.62 9.28 -31.03
N ASP A 203 -19.57 9.50 -30.22
CA ASP A 203 -18.31 10.08 -30.69
C ASP A 203 -17.66 9.23 -31.79
N VAL A 204 -17.56 7.91 -31.56
CA VAL A 204 -16.99 6.99 -32.55
C VAL A 204 -17.89 6.88 -33.78
N MET A 205 -19.22 6.82 -33.60
CA MET A 205 -20.18 6.75 -34.70
C MET A 205 -20.16 8.01 -35.59
N GLN A 206 -19.99 9.20 -35.01
CA GLN A 206 -19.83 10.43 -35.79
C GLN A 206 -18.56 10.41 -36.64
N ARG A 207 -17.45 9.91 -36.10
CA ARG A 207 -16.20 9.74 -36.84
C ARG A 207 -16.36 8.74 -37.99
N ILE A 208 -17.04 7.60 -37.74
CA ILE A 208 -17.38 6.61 -38.78
C ILE A 208 -18.20 7.26 -39.90
N PHE A 209 -19.25 8.01 -39.55
CA PHE A 209 -20.10 8.67 -40.52
C PHE A 209 -19.31 9.66 -41.39
N HIS A 210 -18.48 10.51 -40.78
CA HIS A 210 -17.65 11.46 -41.52
C HIS A 210 -16.67 10.74 -42.46
N THR A 211 -15.91 9.75 -41.96
CA THR A 211 -14.93 9.02 -42.77
C THR A 211 -15.61 8.25 -43.91
N ALA A 212 -16.77 7.64 -43.68
CA ALA A 212 -17.53 6.95 -44.72
C ALA A 212 -17.98 7.92 -45.83
N ARG A 213 -18.43 9.12 -45.48
CA ARG A 213 -18.80 10.15 -46.45
C ARG A 213 -17.60 10.64 -47.25
N THR A 214 -16.43 10.79 -46.62
CA THR A 214 -15.20 11.14 -47.34
C THR A 214 -14.76 10.04 -48.31
N LEU A 215 -14.96 8.77 -47.94
CA LEU A 215 -14.66 7.62 -48.81
C LEU A 215 -15.49 7.61 -50.09
N GLU A 216 -16.75 8.03 -50.04
CA GLU A 216 -17.63 8.12 -51.23
C GLU A 216 -17.07 9.07 -52.30
N SER A 217 -16.36 10.13 -51.88
CA SER A 217 -15.75 11.13 -52.76
C SER A 217 -14.28 10.87 -53.09
N ALA A 218 -13.69 9.77 -52.62
CA ALA A 218 -12.27 9.49 -52.80
C ALA A 218 -11.99 8.90 -54.19
N GLU A 219 -11.18 9.60 -54.99
CA GLU A 219 -10.81 9.19 -56.35
C GLU A 219 -9.51 8.38 -56.41
N SER A 220 -8.58 8.64 -55.50
CA SER A 220 -7.26 7.98 -55.46
C SER A 220 -7.29 6.68 -54.66
N ASP A 221 -6.62 5.64 -55.17
CA ASP A 221 -6.47 4.35 -54.46
C ASP A 221 -5.73 4.51 -53.13
N GLY A 222 -4.78 5.45 -53.04
CA GLY A 222 -4.07 5.75 -51.79
C GLY A 222 -5.00 6.32 -50.71
N ASP A 223 -5.85 7.27 -51.09
CA ASP A 223 -6.83 7.89 -50.18
C ASP A 223 -7.92 6.90 -49.79
N ARG A 224 -8.42 6.12 -50.77
CA ARG A 224 -9.36 5.03 -50.52
C ARG A 224 -8.78 4.04 -49.53
N ARG A 225 -7.52 3.63 -49.69
CA ARG A 225 -6.87 2.73 -48.72
C ARG A 225 -6.82 3.34 -47.32
N ALA A 226 -6.36 4.58 -47.20
CA ALA A 226 -6.23 5.26 -45.91
C ALA A 226 -7.59 5.38 -45.19
N LEU A 227 -8.64 5.74 -45.92
CA LEU A 227 -10.00 5.85 -45.40
C LEU A 227 -10.60 4.48 -45.03
N ASN A 228 -10.39 3.45 -45.85
CA ASN A 228 -10.80 2.07 -45.52
C ASN A 228 -10.06 1.57 -44.27
N ARG A 229 -8.75 1.83 -44.14
CA ARG A 229 -7.98 1.51 -42.94
C ARG A 229 -8.58 2.22 -41.71
N GLN A 230 -8.85 3.51 -41.81
CA GLN A 230 -9.42 4.29 -40.72
C GLN A 230 -10.80 3.76 -40.31
N LEU A 231 -11.66 3.41 -41.27
CA LEU A 231 -12.97 2.82 -40.98
C LEU A 231 -12.83 1.47 -40.25
N ALA A 232 -11.91 0.61 -40.70
CA ALA A 232 -11.64 -0.66 -40.03
C ALA A 232 -11.21 -0.44 -38.57
N GLU A 233 -10.30 0.52 -38.32
CA GLU A 233 -9.86 0.87 -36.97
C GLU A 233 -10.99 1.44 -36.11
N LEU A 234 -11.87 2.29 -36.66
CA LEU A 234 -13.00 2.88 -35.93
C LEU A 234 -14.07 1.83 -35.56
N TYR A 235 -14.47 0.97 -36.51
CA TYR A 235 -15.39 -0.13 -36.20
C TYR A 235 -14.76 -1.10 -35.19
N PHE A 236 -13.47 -1.37 -35.32
CA PHE A 236 -12.73 -2.18 -34.35
C PHE A 236 -12.67 -1.52 -32.96
N GLU A 237 -12.60 -0.19 -32.90
CA GLU A 237 -12.60 0.56 -31.65
C GLU A 237 -13.92 0.40 -30.88
N LEU A 238 -15.07 0.38 -31.57
CA LEU A 238 -16.38 0.07 -30.96
C LEU A 238 -16.37 -1.29 -30.25
N ILE A 239 -15.80 -2.31 -30.91
CA ILE A 239 -15.65 -3.66 -30.36
C ILE A 239 -14.66 -3.66 -29.19
N TYR A 240 -13.51 -3.03 -29.37
CA TYR A 240 -12.42 -3.03 -28.41
C TYR A 240 -12.79 -2.32 -27.10
N GLN A 241 -13.60 -1.27 -27.17
CA GLN A 241 -14.11 -0.53 -26.00
C GLN A 241 -15.38 -1.13 -25.40
N ASN A 242 -15.91 -2.23 -25.96
CA ASN A 242 -17.16 -2.88 -25.53
C ASN A 242 -18.38 -1.93 -25.59
N LEU A 243 -18.43 -1.07 -26.62
CA LEU A 243 -19.50 -0.10 -26.82
C LEU A 243 -20.73 -0.73 -27.48
N VAL A 244 -20.54 -1.73 -28.35
CA VAL A 244 -21.63 -2.42 -29.06
C VAL A 244 -21.85 -3.84 -28.54
N GLN A 245 -23.10 -4.33 -28.55
CA GLN A 245 -23.47 -5.68 -28.09
C GLN A 245 -24.49 -6.37 -29.01
N GLY A 246 -24.64 -7.68 -28.87
CA GLY A 246 -25.67 -8.47 -29.54
C GLY A 246 -25.64 -8.38 -31.07
N VAL A 247 -26.75 -8.00 -31.69
CA VAL A 247 -26.88 -7.93 -33.15
C VAL A 247 -25.98 -6.85 -33.75
N VAL A 248 -25.88 -5.69 -33.09
CA VAL A 248 -25.04 -4.57 -33.54
C VAL A 248 -23.58 -4.99 -33.53
N TYR A 249 -23.14 -5.70 -32.48
CA TYR A 249 -21.78 -6.22 -32.38
C TYR A 249 -21.39 -7.09 -33.58
N ARG A 250 -22.25 -8.04 -34.00
CA ARG A 250 -21.98 -8.88 -35.16
C ARG A 250 -21.86 -8.06 -36.45
N HIS A 251 -22.76 -7.11 -36.65
CA HIS A 251 -22.68 -6.22 -37.81
C HIS A 251 -21.39 -5.37 -37.80
N THR A 252 -20.99 -4.87 -36.64
CA THR A 252 -19.74 -4.12 -36.45
C THR A 252 -18.50 -4.97 -36.78
N LEU A 253 -18.47 -6.24 -36.37
CA LEU A 253 -17.40 -7.18 -36.75
C LEU A 253 -17.30 -7.34 -38.27
N GLU A 254 -18.44 -7.56 -38.93
CA GLU A 254 -18.52 -7.71 -40.39
C GLU A 254 -18.06 -6.44 -41.12
N GLN A 255 -18.46 -5.26 -40.66
CA GLN A 255 -18.00 -4.00 -41.24
C GLN A 255 -16.50 -3.80 -41.04
N ALA A 256 -15.97 -4.07 -39.84
CA ALA A 256 -14.54 -3.96 -39.56
C ALA A 256 -13.71 -4.85 -40.50
N ASP A 257 -14.11 -6.11 -40.69
CA ASP A 257 -13.40 -7.02 -41.60
C ASP A 257 -13.53 -6.58 -43.06
N ARG A 258 -14.72 -6.14 -43.49
CA ARG A 258 -14.96 -5.64 -44.85
C ARG A 258 -14.02 -4.48 -45.20
N TYR A 259 -13.93 -3.47 -44.34
CA TYR A 259 -13.07 -2.32 -44.57
C TYR A 259 -11.57 -2.67 -44.45
N ALA A 260 -11.20 -3.54 -43.51
CA ALA A 260 -9.82 -4.02 -43.41
C ALA A 260 -9.39 -4.76 -44.68
N ARG A 261 -10.25 -5.64 -45.20
CA ARG A 261 -10.02 -6.35 -46.45
C ARG A 261 -9.92 -5.40 -47.64
N ALA A 262 -10.82 -4.42 -47.76
CA ALA A 262 -10.77 -3.44 -48.84
C ALA A 262 -9.47 -2.62 -48.85
N ALA A 263 -8.93 -2.28 -47.68
CA ALA A 263 -7.62 -1.62 -47.59
C ALA A 263 -6.46 -2.56 -47.96
N LEU A 264 -6.51 -3.82 -47.54
CA LEU A 264 -5.49 -4.83 -47.83
C LEU A 264 -5.50 -5.30 -49.30
N GLU A 265 -6.65 -5.22 -49.99
CA GLU A 265 -6.75 -5.47 -51.43
C GLU A 265 -5.97 -4.43 -52.26
N ILE A 266 -5.77 -3.22 -51.71
CA ILE A 266 -4.97 -2.16 -52.35
C ILE A 266 -3.48 -2.32 -52.00
N ASP A 267 -3.16 -2.50 -50.72
CA ASP A 267 -1.80 -2.83 -50.28
C ASP A 267 -1.81 -3.67 -49.00
N ASP A 268 -1.21 -4.86 -49.13
CA ASP A 268 -1.21 -5.94 -48.16
C ASP A 268 -0.05 -5.87 -47.14
N SER A 269 0.78 -4.82 -47.19
CA SER A 269 1.93 -4.63 -46.30
C SER A 269 1.58 -4.16 -44.88
N ASP A 270 0.30 -3.91 -44.60
CA ASP A 270 -0.16 -3.33 -43.34
C ASP A 270 -0.30 -4.37 -42.22
N ALA A 271 0.76 -4.55 -41.44
CA ALA A 271 0.80 -5.49 -40.33
C ALA A 271 -0.32 -5.27 -39.28
N ALA A 272 -0.75 -4.03 -39.07
CA ALA A 272 -1.78 -3.70 -38.08
C ALA A 272 -3.17 -4.16 -38.52
N LEU A 273 -3.49 -4.02 -39.81
CA LEU A 273 -4.75 -4.51 -40.37
C LEU A 273 -4.84 -6.03 -40.33
N TRP A 274 -3.75 -6.74 -40.64
CA TRP A 274 -3.70 -8.19 -40.46
C TRP A 274 -3.93 -8.61 -39.01
N MET A 275 -3.38 -7.86 -38.05
CA MET A 275 -3.63 -8.11 -36.63
C MET A 275 -5.10 -7.86 -36.25
N ILE A 276 -5.73 -6.78 -36.74
CA ILE A 276 -7.16 -6.52 -36.53
C ILE A 276 -7.99 -7.69 -37.07
N ARG A 277 -7.74 -8.13 -38.30
CA ARG A 277 -8.46 -9.28 -38.90
C ARG A 277 -8.25 -10.57 -38.11
N GLY A 278 -7.03 -10.82 -37.60
CA GLY A 278 -6.76 -11.94 -36.70
C GLY A 278 -7.61 -11.91 -35.43
N ARG A 279 -7.77 -10.74 -34.80
CA ARG A 279 -8.62 -10.56 -33.62
C ARG A 279 -10.12 -10.71 -33.95
N LEU A 280 -10.56 -10.20 -35.09
CA LEU A 280 -11.94 -10.36 -35.58
C LEU A 280 -12.27 -11.84 -35.83
N ALA A 281 -11.33 -12.60 -36.42
CA ALA A 281 -11.48 -14.03 -36.64
C ALA A 281 -11.56 -14.83 -35.32
N LEU A 282 -10.77 -14.46 -34.30
CA LEU A 282 -10.89 -15.03 -32.95
C LEU A 282 -12.27 -14.76 -32.33
N SER A 283 -12.79 -13.53 -32.45
CA SER A 283 -14.15 -13.19 -31.99
C SER A 283 -15.24 -14.05 -32.65
N ASN A 284 -15.02 -14.55 -33.86
CA ASN A 284 -15.92 -15.45 -34.58
C ASN A 284 -15.65 -16.95 -34.28
N GLY A 285 -14.65 -17.28 -33.46
CA GLY A 285 -14.25 -18.67 -33.18
C GLY A 285 -13.41 -19.33 -34.28
N ASN A 286 -13.00 -18.59 -35.30
CA ASN A 286 -12.23 -19.11 -36.44
C ASN A 286 -10.73 -19.11 -36.13
N ALA A 287 -10.27 -20.02 -35.26
CA ALA A 287 -8.88 -20.11 -34.82
C ALA A 287 -7.88 -20.26 -35.99
N ASP A 288 -8.20 -21.07 -36.99
CA ASP A 288 -7.30 -21.30 -38.14
C ASP A 288 -7.12 -20.08 -39.04
N GLU A 289 -8.19 -19.30 -39.19
CA GLU A 289 -8.13 -18.07 -39.95
C GLU A 289 -7.35 -16.99 -39.19
N ALA A 290 -7.59 -16.89 -37.88
CA ALA A 290 -6.84 -16.01 -37.00
C ALA A 290 -5.34 -16.31 -37.03
N ALA A 291 -4.94 -17.59 -36.97
CA ALA A 291 -3.55 -18.02 -37.04
C ALA A 291 -2.86 -17.51 -38.31
N ARG A 292 -3.50 -17.68 -39.48
CA ARG A 292 -2.96 -17.23 -40.77
C ARG A 292 -2.78 -15.72 -40.82
N TYR A 293 -3.75 -14.95 -40.31
CA TYR A 293 -3.65 -13.50 -40.28
C TYR A 293 -2.57 -13.01 -39.30
N MET A 294 -2.41 -13.66 -38.15
CA MET A 294 -1.37 -13.32 -37.19
C MET A 294 0.04 -13.68 -37.69
N ASP A 295 0.20 -14.79 -38.41
CA ASP A 295 1.45 -15.16 -39.08
C ASP A 295 1.83 -14.12 -40.14
N ARG A 296 0.85 -13.68 -40.95
CA ARG A 296 1.06 -12.59 -41.90
C ARG A 296 1.47 -11.29 -41.20
N ALA A 297 0.78 -10.90 -40.12
CA ALA A 297 1.13 -9.71 -39.32
C ALA A 297 2.56 -9.82 -38.76
N GLN A 298 2.96 -10.99 -38.28
CA GLN A 298 4.31 -11.24 -37.77
C GLN A 298 5.37 -11.13 -38.88
N SER A 299 5.11 -11.68 -40.07
CA SER A 299 6.01 -11.59 -41.23
C SER A 299 6.24 -10.15 -41.69
N LEU A 300 5.26 -9.28 -41.46
CA LEU A 300 5.31 -7.84 -41.78
C LEU A 300 5.90 -7.00 -40.63
N GLY A 301 6.43 -7.63 -39.57
CA GLY A 301 7.15 -6.95 -38.49
C GLY A 301 6.29 -6.52 -37.29
N PHE A 302 5.07 -7.05 -37.13
CA PHE A 302 4.29 -6.78 -35.93
C PHE A 302 4.99 -7.35 -34.68
N PRO A 303 5.09 -6.60 -33.55
CA PRO A 303 5.82 -7.03 -32.37
C PRO A 303 5.33 -8.36 -31.80
N ARG A 304 6.23 -9.36 -31.74
CA ARG A 304 5.90 -10.71 -31.25
C ARG A 304 5.30 -10.70 -29.85
N GLU A 305 5.84 -9.90 -28.93
CA GLU A 305 5.35 -9.77 -27.55
C GLU A 305 3.87 -9.43 -27.45
N ARG A 306 3.35 -8.63 -28.41
CA ARG A 306 1.94 -8.26 -28.48
C ARG A 306 1.08 -9.33 -29.14
N LEU A 307 1.68 -10.24 -29.93
CA LEU A 307 1.00 -11.35 -30.60
C LEU A 307 0.86 -12.58 -29.69
N VAL A 308 1.86 -12.84 -28.82
CA VAL A 308 1.91 -14.09 -28.03
C VAL A 308 0.61 -14.39 -27.28
N PRO A 309 -0.05 -13.44 -26.59
CA PRO A 309 -1.32 -13.74 -25.89
C PRO A 309 -2.42 -14.23 -26.84
N TRP A 310 -2.47 -13.69 -28.05
CA TRP A 310 -3.47 -14.04 -29.05
C TRP A 310 -3.13 -15.35 -29.77
N LEU A 311 -1.85 -15.62 -30.03
CA LEU A 311 -1.41 -16.92 -30.52
C LEU A 311 -1.69 -18.02 -29.48
N ALA A 312 -1.52 -17.73 -28.20
CA ALA A 312 -1.90 -18.65 -27.13
C ALA A 312 -3.42 -18.92 -27.11
N GLU A 313 -4.24 -17.91 -27.37
CA GLU A 313 -5.69 -18.07 -27.50
C GLU A 313 -6.07 -18.93 -28.72
N VAL A 314 -5.40 -18.74 -29.87
CA VAL A 314 -5.57 -19.60 -31.06
C VAL A 314 -5.31 -21.07 -30.72
N GLU A 315 -4.18 -21.38 -30.09
CA GLU A 315 -3.80 -22.75 -29.73
C GLU A 315 -4.73 -23.32 -28.63
N TYR A 316 -5.22 -22.48 -27.72
CA TYR A 316 -6.21 -22.88 -26.73
C TYR A 316 -7.53 -23.30 -27.40
N LEU A 317 -8.00 -22.56 -28.41
CA LEU A 317 -9.21 -22.91 -29.17
C LEU A 317 -9.02 -24.17 -30.03
N ARG A 318 -7.80 -24.45 -30.48
CA ARG A 318 -7.44 -25.69 -31.19
C ARG A 318 -7.33 -26.91 -30.25
N GLY A 319 -7.14 -26.68 -28.95
CA GLY A 319 -6.95 -27.73 -27.94
C GLY A 319 -5.49 -28.10 -27.70
N ASP A 320 -4.54 -27.39 -28.31
CA ASP A 320 -3.09 -27.63 -28.20
C ASP A 320 -2.50 -26.96 -26.95
N TYR A 321 -2.93 -27.41 -25.77
CA TYR A 321 -2.54 -26.81 -24.49
C TYR A 321 -1.03 -26.82 -24.20
N ALA A 322 -0.29 -27.77 -24.77
CA ALA A 322 1.17 -27.80 -24.68
C ALA A 322 1.80 -26.56 -25.33
N ARG A 323 1.26 -26.15 -26.49
CA ARG A 323 1.73 -24.98 -27.23
C ARG A 323 1.33 -23.68 -26.54
N VAL A 324 0.16 -23.64 -25.90
CA VAL A 324 -0.29 -22.53 -25.05
C VAL A 324 0.72 -22.27 -23.92
N SER A 325 1.14 -23.32 -23.20
CA SER A 325 2.13 -23.22 -22.14
C SER A 325 3.48 -22.70 -22.66
N GLU A 326 3.98 -23.25 -23.77
CA GLU A 326 5.24 -22.79 -24.39
C GLU A 326 5.20 -21.31 -24.81
N LEU A 327 4.10 -20.89 -25.45
CA LEU A 327 3.89 -19.51 -25.86
C LEU A 327 3.85 -18.58 -24.65
N LEU A 328 3.05 -18.89 -23.64
CA LEU A 328 2.95 -18.04 -22.45
C LEU A 328 4.24 -18.03 -21.62
N ALA A 329 4.98 -19.15 -21.54
CA ALA A 329 6.30 -19.20 -20.92
C ALA A 329 7.31 -18.30 -21.65
N SER A 330 7.21 -18.18 -22.98
CA SER A 330 8.08 -17.32 -23.78
C SER A 330 7.92 -15.81 -23.48
N LEU A 331 6.81 -15.40 -22.87
CA LEU A 331 6.64 -14.02 -22.38
C LEU A 331 7.50 -13.75 -21.13
N GLY A 332 7.90 -14.77 -20.36
CA GLY A 332 8.72 -14.64 -19.16
C GLY A 332 8.27 -13.49 -18.22
N ASN A 333 9.22 -12.65 -17.81
CA ASN A 333 8.95 -11.43 -17.04
C ASN A 333 8.46 -10.24 -17.91
N ALA A 334 8.42 -10.39 -19.23
CA ALA A 334 7.90 -9.40 -20.17
C ALA A 334 6.36 -9.43 -20.30
N ALA A 335 5.67 -10.18 -19.42
CA ALA A 335 4.26 -9.99 -19.12
C ALA A 335 4.04 -8.62 -18.45
N THR A 336 4.23 -7.56 -19.23
CA THR A 336 4.11 -6.15 -18.85
C THR A 336 2.68 -5.80 -18.42
N LEU A 337 1.69 -6.57 -18.85
CA LEU A 337 0.29 -6.39 -18.50
C LEU A 337 -0.05 -7.10 -17.18
N PRO A 338 -0.43 -6.37 -16.11
CA PRO A 338 -0.80 -6.95 -14.82
C PRO A 338 -1.89 -8.03 -14.92
N MET A 339 -2.80 -7.88 -15.88
CA MET A 339 -3.90 -8.82 -16.14
C MET A 339 -3.43 -10.17 -16.70
N LEU A 340 -2.28 -10.22 -17.37
CA LEU A 340 -1.75 -11.48 -17.95
C LEU A 340 -0.91 -12.26 -16.95
N LYS A 341 -0.47 -11.66 -15.84
CA LYS A 341 0.38 -12.33 -14.84
C LYS A 341 -0.26 -13.59 -14.22
N PRO A 342 -1.55 -13.59 -13.82
CA PRO A 342 -2.16 -14.80 -13.26
C PRO A 342 -2.24 -15.94 -14.27
N VAL A 343 -2.56 -15.62 -15.53
CA VAL A 343 -2.67 -16.59 -16.63
C VAL A 343 -1.30 -17.15 -16.97
N ALA A 344 -0.29 -16.30 -17.16
CA ALA A 344 1.08 -16.73 -17.42
C ALA A 344 1.62 -17.62 -16.29
N ARG A 345 1.34 -17.26 -15.02
CA ARG A 345 1.72 -18.07 -13.86
C ARG A 345 1.06 -19.45 -13.89
N TYR A 346 -0.26 -19.51 -14.11
CA TYR A 346 -1.01 -20.77 -14.15
C TYR A 346 -0.45 -21.76 -15.19
N TRP A 347 -0.14 -21.26 -16.39
CA TRP A 347 0.37 -22.09 -17.49
C TRP A 347 1.88 -22.38 -17.44
N SER A 348 2.61 -21.73 -16.51
CA SER A 348 4.05 -21.95 -16.29
C SER A 348 4.37 -22.94 -15.17
N THR A 349 3.39 -23.32 -14.35
CA THR A 349 3.49 -24.32 -13.26
C THR A 349 3.16 -25.71 -13.75
#